data_AF-A0A2V1AAV2-F1
#
_entry.id   AF-A0A2V1AAV2-F1
#
_cell.length_a   1.000
_cell.length_b   1.000
_cell.length_c   1.000
_cell.angle_alpha   90.00
_cell.angle_beta   90.00
_cell.angle_gamma   90.00
#
_symmetry.space_group_name_H-M   'P 1'
#
loop_
_entity.id
_entity.type
_entity.pdbx_description
1 polymer ?
#
loop_
_entity_poly.entity_id
_entity_poly.type
_entity_poly.pdbx_seq_one_letter_code
_entity_poly.pdbx_strand_id
1 'polypeptide(L)'
;MKRRGDDTVVEHRSDSFSQLETQGSTKCIKTSITRKAPPSFLETDGTPLDQWVRSSLQQVMESSTGASHMEIDHVDSLNFLVFLGAQGKEYIDVIRDMFPKHFDPLVFVSSHIDSRFTENPHLHCSDTETCKELARYFEIMDPLGGGNYPLNYLIAIDSDSVVRCKLPIRIGPYYGPHQKFGVSLPQLQGLIDEFLDFFMEHKITILM
;
A
#
# COMPACT_ATOMS: atom_id res chain seq x y z
N MET A 1 -2.80 -78.87 -11.37
CA MET A 1 -3.42 -78.51 -10.06
C MET A 1 -4.67 -77.68 -10.39
N LYS A 2 -5.91 -78.25 -10.42
CA LYS A 2 -6.95 -78.21 -9.35
C LYS A 2 -6.99 -76.82 -8.66
N ARG A 3 -8.06 -76.00 -8.61
CA ARG A 3 -9.55 -76.14 -8.65
C ARG A 3 -10.17 -74.80 -9.15
N ARG A 4 -11.26 -74.74 -9.93
CA ARG A 4 -12.73 -74.57 -9.58
C ARG A 4 -13.00 -73.51 -8.49
N GLY A 5 -14.00 -72.63 -8.54
CA GLY A 5 -15.21 -72.46 -9.39
C GLY A 5 -15.72 -70.99 -9.31
N ASP A 6 -16.58 -70.56 -10.23
CA ASP A 6 -18.06 -70.43 -10.10
C ASP A 6 -18.48 -69.44 -8.99
N ASP A 7 -19.48 -68.57 -9.11
CA ASP A 7 -20.37 -68.01 -10.14
C ASP A 7 -21.31 -67.05 -9.34
N THR A 8 -22.24 -66.36 -10.01
CA THR A 8 -23.36 -65.50 -9.50
C THR A 8 -23.06 -63.99 -9.39
N VAL A 9 -23.55 -63.09 -10.25
CA VAL A 9 -24.91 -62.77 -10.81
C VAL A 9 -25.74 -61.88 -9.87
N VAL A 10 -25.79 -60.59 -10.25
CA VAL A 10 -26.94 -59.65 -10.32
C VAL A 10 -27.68 -59.26 -9.03
N GLU A 11 -27.73 -57.96 -8.73
CA GLU A 11 -28.99 -57.21 -8.72
C GLU A 11 -28.81 -55.68 -8.76
N HIS A 12 -29.48 -55.07 -9.74
CA HIS A 12 -29.84 -53.67 -9.76
C HIS A 12 -30.83 -53.37 -8.63
N ARG A 13 -30.64 -52.27 -7.91
CA ARG A 13 -31.78 -51.56 -7.30
C ARG A 13 -31.55 -50.06 -7.34
N SER A 14 -32.19 -49.44 -8.32
CA SER A 14 -32.64 -48.06 -8.24
C SER A 14 -33.78 -48.01 -7.24
N ASP A 15 -33.70 -47.15 -6.23
CA ASP A 15 -34.89 -46.65 -5.54
C ASP A 15 -34.68 -45.19 -5.13
N SER A 16 -35.70 -44.43 -5.44
CA SER A 16 -35.79 -42.99 -5.44
C SER A 16 -36.05 -42.42 -4.04
N PHE A 17 -35.68 -41.16 -3.87
CA PHE A 17 -36.36 -40.12 -3.07
C PHE A 17 -37.11 -40.57 -1.80
N SER A 18 -36.56 -40.20 -0.65
CA SER A 18 -37.37 -39.76 0.48
C SER A 18 -36.80 -38.46 1.04
N GLN A 19 -37.61 -37.41 0.91
CA GLN A 19 -37.45 -36.16 1.64
C GLN A 19 -37.56 -36.47 3.13
N LEU A 20 -36.53 -36.08 3.90
CA LEU A 20 -36.70 -35.78 5.31
C LEU A 20 -36.16 -34.39 5.56
N GLU A 21 -37.11 -33.47 5.66
CA GLU A 21 -36.95 -32.19 6.32
C GLU A 21 -36.36 -32.44 7.71
N THR A 22 -35.11 -32.06 7.90
CA THR A 22 -34.59 -31.84 9.24
C THR A 22 -34.09 -30.41 9.25
N GLN A 23 -34.79 -29.57 10.01
CA GLN A 23 -34.40 -28.21 10.37
C GLN A 23 -33.05 -28.26 11.10
N GLY A 24 -31.97 -28.29 10.33
CA GLY A 24 -30.62 -28.06 10.80
C GLY A 24 -30.28 -26.62 10.49
N SER A 25 -30.27 -25.78 11.52
CA SER A 25 -29.71 -24.43 11.49
C SER A 25 -28.34 -24.49 10.81
N THR A 26 -28.28 -24.14 9.52
CA THR A 26 -27.03 -23.78 8.87
C THR A 26 -26.62 -22.49 9.53
N LYS A 27 -25.86 -22.61 10.63
CA LYS A 27 -24.97 -21.56 11.08
C LYS A 27 -24.17 -21.18 9.85
N CYS A 28 -24.56 -20.08 9.22
CA CYS A 28 -23.70 -19.33 8.33
C CYS A 28 -22.45 -19.09 9.17
N ILE A 29 -21.41 -19.86 8.90
CA ILE A 29 -20.08 -19.55 9.40
C ILE A 29 -19.75 -18.25 8.67
N LYS A 30 -20.15 -17.13 9.26
CA LYS A 30 -19.47 -15.87 9.03
C LYS A 30 -18.07 -16.12 9.54
N THR A 31 -17.19 -16.60 8.66
CA THR A 31 -15.76 -16.38 8.82
C THR A 31 -15.58 -14.87 8.66
N SER A 32 -15.92 -14.12 9.70
CA SER A 32 -15.38 -12.79 9.89
C SER A 32 -13.90 -13.00 10.11
N ILE A 33 -13.15 -13.07 9.01
CA ILE A 33 -11.70 -13.01 9.06
C ILE A 33 -11.42 -11.57 9.49
N THR A 34 -11.24 -11.36 10.79
CA THR A 34 -10.69 -10.10 11.30
C THR A 34 -9.22 -10.11 10.89
N ARG A 35 -8.92 -9.69 9.66
CA ARG A 35 -7.52 -9.54 9.23
C ARG A 35 -6.90 -8.41 10.04
N LYS A 36 -5.69 -8.66 10.51
CA LYS A 36 -4.93 -7.72 11.33
C LYS A 36 -4.51 -6.55 10.44
N ALA A 37 -4.74 -5.32 10.90
CA ALA A 37 -4.26 -4.13 10.22
C ALA A 37 -2.72 -4.17 10.08
N PRO A 38 -2.17 -3.56 9.02
CA PRO A 38 -0.72 -3.45 8.87
C PRO A 38 -0.06 -2.80 10.09
N PRO A 39 1.20 -3.14 10.40
CA PRO A 39 1.99 -2.43 11.38
C PRO A 39 1.98 -0.93 11.09
N SER A 40 1.80 -0.13 12.13
CA SER A 40 1.76 1.34 12.02
C SER A 40 0.54 1.90 11.26
N PHE A 41 -0.48 1.08 10.99
CA PHE A 41 -1.78 1.56 10.54
C PHE A 41 -2.43 2.46 11.60
N LEU A 42 -2.94 3.60 11.15
CA LEU A 42 -3.63 4.58 11.99
C LEU A 42 -5.15 4.39 11.85
N GLU A 43 -5.74 3.72 12.84
CA GLU A 43 -7.19 3.38 12.86
C GLU A 43 -8.10 4.58 13.14
N THR A 44 -7.57 5.65 13.74
CA THR A 44 -8.36 6.83 14.09
C THR A 44 -8.96 7.50 12.85
N ASP A 45 -10.20 8.00 12.96
CA ASP A 45 -10.79 8.96 12.03
C ASP A 45 -9.94 10.23 12.02
N GLY A 46 -8.88 10.22 11.21
CA GLY A 46 -7.97 11.34 11.08
C GLY A 46 -8.65 12.48 10.32
N THR A 47 -8.18 13.70 10.57
CA THR A 47 -8.58 14.84 9.75
C THR A 47 -8.10 14.59 8.32
N PRO A 48 -8.98 14.73 7.30
CA PRO A 48 -8.55 14.71 5.91
C PRO A 48 -7.49 15.78 5.64
N LEU A 49 -6.63 15.51 4.66
CA LEU A 49 -5.59 16.45 4.23
C LEU A 49 -6.20 17.80 3.84
N ASP A 50 -5.46 18.86 4.16
CA ASP A 50 -5.79 20.22 3.73
C ASP A 50 -5.93 20.29 2.20
N GLN A 51 -6.82 21.15 1.73
CA GLN A 51 -7.09 21.30 0.29
C GLN A 51 -5.83 21.59 -0.52
N TRP A 52 -4.93 22.44 0.00
CA TRP A 52 -3.71 22.80 -0.70
C TRP A 52 -2.77 21.59 -0.86
N VAL A 53 -2.67 20.72 0.14
CA VAL A 53 -1.86 19.49 0.08
C VAL A 53 -2.39 18.56 -0.99
N ARG A 54 -3.71 18.35 -1.02
CA ARG A 54 -4.37 17.53 -2.04
C ARG A 54 -4.11 18.07 -3.44
N SER A 55 -4.26 19.38 -3.62
CA SER A 55 -3.98 20.05 -4.90
C SER A 55 -2.52 19.94 -5.32
N SER A 56 -1.56 20.11 -4.40
CA SER A 56 -0.13 19.94 -4.70
C SER A 56 0.21 18.51 -5.12
N LEU A 57 -0.33 17.49 -4.44
CA LEU A 57 -0.09 16.09 -4.79
C LEU A 57 -0.69 15.74 -6.15
N GLN A 58 -1.92 16.18 -6.42
CA GLN A 58 -2.57 16.02 -7.71
C GLN A 58 -1.74 16.66 -8.84
N GLN A 59 -1.28 17.90 -8.63
CA GLN A 59 -0.45 18.59 -9.62
C GLN A 59 0.86 17.84 -9.90
N VAL A 60 1.51 17.29 -8.87
CA VAL A 60 2.73 16.48 -9.04
C VAL A 60 2.43 15.23 -9.88
N MET A 61 1.33 14.53 -9.59
CA MET A 61 0.94 13.34 -10.35
C MET A 61 0.57 13.66 -11.81
N GLU A 62 -0.13 14.76 -12.06
CA GLU A 62 -0.51 15.21 -13.40
C GLU A 62 0.71 15.65 -14.24
N SER A 63 1.68 16.31 -13.61
CA SER A 63 2.87 16.86 -14.31
C SER A 63 3.76 15.82 -14.98
N SER A 64 3.69 14.57 -14.52
CA SER A 64 4.55 13.47 -15.00
C SER A 64 3.92 12.70 -16.17
N THR A 65 2.66 12.96 -16.53
CA THR A 65 1.95 12.10 -17.49
C THR A 65 2.30 12.38 -18.96
N GLY A 66 3.14 11.51 -19.54
CA GLY A 66 3.24 11.25 -20.97
C GLY A 66 2.53 9.96 -21.43
N ALA A 67 1.89 9.23 -20.51
CA ALA A 67 1.25 7.94 -20.78
C ALA A 67 -0.27 8.03 -20.62
N SER A 68 -0.99 7.46 -21.58
CA SER A 68 -2.44 7.26 -21.57
C SER A 68 -2.89 6.64 -20.25
N HIS A 69 -3.93 7.22 -19.67
CA HIS A 69 -4.75 6.69 -18.58
C HIS A 69 -5.22 5.26 -18.92
N MET A 70 -4.37 4.26 -18.74
CA MET A 70 -4.81 2.87 -18.69
C MET A 70 -5.48 2.74 -17.34
N GLU A 71 -6.79 2.48 -17.35
CA GLU A 71 -7.56 2.04 -16.19
C GLU A 71 -6.90 0.78 -15.63
N ILE A 72 -5.90 0.96 -14.77
CA ILE A 72 -5.51 -0.06 -13.80
C ILE A 72 -6.67 -0.07 -12.82
N ASP A 73 -7.37 -1.22 -12.74
CA ASP A 73 -8.43 -1.46 -11.76
C ASP A 73 -8.03 -0.83 -10.43
N HIS A 74 -8.72 0.27 -10.15
CA HIS A 74 -8.35 1.32 -9.23
C HIS A 74 -7.89 0.80 -7.86
N VAL A 75 -6.60 0.94 -7.55
CA VAL A 75 -6.16 1.21 -6.17
C VAL A 75 -6.42 2.70 -5.87
N ASP A 76 -7.62 3.19 -6.19
CA ASP A 76 -8.07 4.55 -5.83
C ASP A 76 -8.16 4.75 -4.31
N SER A 77 -7.95 3.67 -3.56
CA SER A 77 -8.04 3.62 -2.12
C SER A 77 -6.75 3.95 -1.39
N LEU A 78 -5.59 4.06 -2.07
CA LEU A 78 -4.31 4.26 -1.38
C LEU A 78 -3.23 4.94 -2.21
N ASN A 79 -2.75 6.10 -1.73
CA ASN A 79 -1.60 6.83 -2.24
C ASN A 79 -0.41 6.69 -1.27
N PHE A 80 0.80 6.56 -1.81
CA PHE A 80 2.04 6.56 -1.05
C PHE A 80 2.88 7.80 -1.35
N LEU A 81 3.38 8.42 -0.29
CA LEU A 81 4.37 9.49 -0.37
C LEU A 81 5.64 8.98 0.30
N VAL A 82 6.75 9.03 -0.42
CA VAL A 82 8.07 8.66 0.09
C VAL A 82 8.90 9.93 0.22
N PHE A 83 9.02 10.42 1.45
CA PHE A 83 9.89 11.54 1.79
C PHE A 83 11.32 11.04 1.99
N LEU A 84 12.26 11.69 1.31
CA LEU A 84 13.66 11.28 1.30
C LEU A 84 14.57 12.47 1.62
N GLY A 85 15.42 12.30 2.62
CA GLY A 85 16.42 13.30 2.98
C GLY A 85 17.57 13.35 1.97
N ALA A 86 18.59 14.16 2.30
CA ALA A 86 19.71 14.44 1.40
C ALA A 86 20.41 13.19 0.85
N GLN A 87 20.57 12.15 1.68
CA GLN A 87 21.12 10.86 1.25
C GLN A 87 20.04 9.86 0.81
N GLY A 88 18.80 10.02 1.26
CA GLY A 88 17.71 9.08 0.98
C GLY A 88 17.32 9.08 -0.49
N LYS A 89 17.43 10.22 -1.19
CA LYS A 89 17.06 10.35 -2.60
C LYS A 89 17.87 9.47 -3.55
N GLU A 90 19.05 9.03 -3.14
CA GLU A 90 19.86 8.06 -3.89
C GLU A 90 19.22 6.67 -3.98
N TYR A 91 18.18 6.41 -3.17
CA TYR A 91 17.46 5.14 -3.10
C TYR A 91 16.11 5.16 -3.82
N ILE A 92 15.79 6.20 -4.61
CA ILE A 92 14.51 6.29 -5.34
C ILE A 92 14.29 5.06 -6.22
N ASP A 93 15.29 4.66 -7.03
CA ASP A 93 15.22 3.46 -7.87
C ASP A 93 14.93 2.20 -7.03
N VAL A 94 15.70 2.03 -5.95
CA VAL A 94 15.60 0.87 -5.05
C VAL A 94 14.21 0.79 -4.38
N ILE A 95 13.66 1.92 -3.96
CA ILE A 95 12.33 1.98 -3.33
C ILE A 95 11.23 1.78 -4.39
N ARG A 96 11.37 2.36 -5.59
CA ARG A 96 10.40 2.18 -6.68
C ARG A 96 10.23 0.71 -7.06
N ASP A 97 11.33 -0.05 -7.05
CA ASP A 97 11.35 -1.49 -7.35
C ASP A 97 10.65 -2.34 -6.28
N MET A 98 10.35 -1.78 -5.10
CA MET A 98 9.57 -2.47 -4.06
C MET A 98 8.06 -2.43 -4.34
N PHE A 99 7.60 -1.51 -5.18
CA PHE A 99 6.20 -1.39 -5.57
C PHE A 99 5.90 -2.21 -6.82
N PRO A 100 4.62 -2.59 -7.05
CA PRO A 100 4.21 -3.22 -8.30
C PRO A 100 4.67 -2.44 -9.54
N LYS A 101 5.00 -3.17 -10.61
CA LYS A 101 5.33 -2.56 -11.90
C LYS A 101 4.09 -1.80 -12.39
N HIS A 102 4.24 -0.50 -12.64
CA HIS A 102 3.14 0.43 -12.96
C HIS A 102 2.23 0.82 -11.78
N PHE A 103 2.70 0.70 -10.54
CA PHE A 103 2.04 1.37 -9.43
C PHE A 103 2.21 2.90 -9.56
N ASP A 104 1.14 3.59 -9.94
CA ASP A 104 1.11 5.02 -10.22
C ASP A 104 0.80 5.90 -8.98
N PRO A 105 0.03 5.47 -7.95
CA PRO A 105 -0.22 6.26 -6.74
C PRO A 105 0.99 6.43 -5.80
N LEU A 106 2.18 6.73 -6.33
CA LEU A 106 3.45 6.84 -5.61
C LEU A 106 4.16 8.15 -5.95
N VAL A 107 4.33 9.00 -4.95
CA VAL A 107 5.04 10.29 -5.08
C VAL A 107 6.32 10.27 -4.26
N PHE A 108 7.45 10.58 -4.90
CA PHE A 108 8.72 10.82 -4.23
C PHE A 108 8.87 12.31 -3.88
N VAL A 109 9.18 12.60 -2.62
CA VAL A 109 9.29 13.97 -2.10
C VAL A 109 10.67 14.18 -1.52
N SER A 110 11.48 15.00 -2.20
CA SER A 110 12.82 15.38 -1.75
C SER A 110 13.24 16.69 -2.41
N SER A 111 14.26 17.33 -1.84
CA SER A 111 14.88 18.51 -2.45
C SER A 111 16.05 18.11 -3.33
N HIS A 112 16.24 18.85 -4.43
CA HIS A 112 17.31 18.60 -5.41
C HIS A 112 17.33 17.13 -5.89
N ILE A 113 16.16 16.62 -6.27
CA ILE A 113 16.04 15.34 -6.97
C ILE A 113 16.78 15.47 -8.31
N ASP A 114 17.51 14.42 -8.71
CA ASP A 114 18.20 14.38 -9.99
C ASP A 114 17.21 14.48 -11.16
N SER A 115 17.56 15.28 -12.17
CA SER A 115 16.83 15.43 -13.43
C SER A 115 16.35 14.10 -14.03
N ARG A 116 17.13 13.02 -13.91
CA ARG A 116 16.80 11.69 -14.43
C ARG A 116 15.48 11.14 -13.87
N PHE A 117 15.10 11.56 -12.66
CA PHE A 117 13.85 11.17 -12.02
C PHE A 117 12.72 12.14 -12.32
N THR A 118 12.99 13.45 -12.32
CA THR A 118 11.97 14.48 -12.60
C THR A 118 11.55 14.52 -14.07
N GLU A 119 12.43 14.09 -14.98
CA GLU A 119 12.15 13.99 -16.43
C GLU A 119 11.56 12.63 -16.82
N ASN A 120 11.45 11.68 -15.88
CA ASN A 120 10.89 10.36 -16.14
C ASN A 120 9.36 10.41 -16.03
N PRO A 121 8.61 10.14 -17.12
CA PRO A 121 7.15 10.22 -17.11
C PRO A 121 6.47 9.13 -16.27
N HIS A 122 7.22 8.14 -15.78
CA HIS A 122 6.73 7.05 -14.94
C HIS A 122 7.03 7.26 -13.44
N LEU A 123 7.53 8.43 -13.06
CA LEU A 123 7.82 8.79 -11.68
C LEU A 123 7.22 10.14 -11.33
N HIS A 124 6.49 10.18 -10.22
CA HIS A 124 5.96 11.42 -9.66
C HIS A 124 6.95 11.95 -8.63
N CYS A 125 7.56 13.10 -8.93
CA CYS A 125 8.53 13.76 -8.06
C CYS A 125 8.08 15.18 -7.78
N SER A 126 8.10 15.60 -6.51
CA SER A 126 7.81 17.00 -6.16
C SER A 126 8.97 17.92 -6.54
N ASP A 127 8.68 19.17 -6.88
CA ASP A 127 9.71 20.21 -6.94
C ASP A 127 10.26 20.56 -5.53
N THR A 128 11.31 21.38 -5.49
CA THR A 128 12.03 21.72 -4.25
C THR A 128 11.22 22.60 -3.28
N GLU A 129 10.38 23.51 -3.76
CA GLU A 129 9.59 24.38 -2.88
C GLU A 129 8.38 23.61 -2.34
N THR A 130 7.66 22.91 -3.21
CA THR A 130 6.57 22.00 -2.83
C THR A 130 7.05 20.94 -1.85
N CYS A 131 8.27 20.40 -2.03
CA CYS A 131 8.88 19.48 -1.09
C CYS A 131 8.97 20.07 0.34
N LYS A 132 9.45 21.31 0.47
CA LYS A 132 9.59 21.96 1.79
C LYS A 132 8.23 22.22 2.42
N GLU A 133 7.25 22.65 1.64
CA GLU A 133 5.89 22.90 2.13
C GLU A 133 5.23 21.62 2.64
N LEU A 134 5.26 20.54 1.84
CA LEU A 134 4.76 19.24 2.24
C LEU A 134 5.47 18.69 3.48
N ALA A 135 6.80 18.80 3.52
CA ALA A 135 7.59 18.31 4.65
C ALA A 135 7.32 19.09 5.95
N ARG A 136 7.02 20.40 5.86
CA ARG A 136 6.54 21.20 7.00
C ARG A 136 5.14 20.78 7.43
N TYR A 137 4.23 20.57 6.49
CA TYR A 137 2.87 20.13 6.77
C TYR A 137 2.84 18.81 7.54
N PHE A 138 3.64 17.84 7.11
CA PHE A 138 3.78 16.57 7.79
C PHE A 138 4.75 16.62 8.98
N GLU A 139 5.29 17.78 9.36
CA GLU A 139 6.22 17.92 10.50
C GLU A 139 7.44 16.99 10.43
N ILE A 140 7.99 16.79 9.23
CA ILE A 140 9.12 15.91 8.95
C ILE A 140 10.27 16.67 8.29
N MET A 141 10.40 17.97 8.52
CA MET A 141 11.59 18.72 8.11
C MET A 141 12.82 18.26 8.89
N ASP A 142 13.96 18.13 8.21
CA ASP A 142 15.23 17.84 8.85
C ASP A 142 15.79 19.10 9.54
N PRO A 143 15.85 19.14 10.89
CA PRO A 143 16.40 20.29 11.61
C PRO A 143 17.91 20.43 11.41
N LEU A 144 18.63 19.35 11.09
CA LEU A 144 20.08 19.34 10.88
C LEU A 144 20.44 19.61 9.41
N GLY A 145 19.55 19.30 8.48
CA GLY A 145 19.68 19.58 7.05
C GLY A 145 19.48 21.04 6.65
N GLY A 146 19.60 21.98 7.60
CA GLY A 146 19.39 23.41 7.38
C GLY A 146 17.96 23.78 6.97
N GLY A 147 16.98 22.90 7.23
CA GLY A 147 15.59 23.11 6.81
C GLY A 147 15.37 23.01 5.30
N ASN A 148 16.27 22.36 4.56
CA ASN A 148 16.15 22.19 3.12
C ASN A 148 15.65 20.81 2.71
N TYR A 149 15.83 19.79 3.54
CA TYR A 149 15.46 18.42 3.21
C TYR A 149 14.41 17.89 4.19
N PRO A 150 13.51 17.01 3.73
CA PRO A 150 12.71 16.23 4.65
C PRO A 150 13.57 15.15 5.35
N LEU A 151 13.03 14.59 6.41
CA LEU A 151 13.46 13.34 7.01
C LEU A 151 12.96 12.16 6.16
N ASN A 152 13.58 11.00 6.30
CA ASN A 152 13.17 9.81 5.54
C ASN A 152 11.88 9.21 6.12
N TYR A 153 10.77 9.26 5.40
CA TYR A 153 9.46 8.79 5.84
C TYR A 153 8.66 8.15 4.71
N LEU A 154 7.89 7.11 5.04
CA LEU A 154 6.79 6.59 4.26
C LEU A 154 5.49 7.16 4.84
N ILE A 155 4.64 7.71 3.98
CA ILE A 155 3.29 8.12 4.33
C ILE A 155 2.33 7.40 3.39
N ALA A 156 1.26 6.82 3.94
CA ALA A 156 0.18 6.22 3.17
C ALA A 156 -1.12 7.00 3.45
N ILE A 157 -1.87 7.29 2.40
CA ILE A 157 -3.05 8.17 2.43
C ILE A 157 -4.18 7.44 1.71
N ASP A 158 -5.33 7.29 2.35
CA ASP A 158 -6.45 6.58 1.75
C ASP A 158 -7.27 7.42 0.76
N SER A 159 -8.34 6.84 0.20
CA SER A 159 -9.31 7.52 -0.68
C SER A 159 -10.00 8.72 -0.03
N ASP A 160 -10.19 8.69 1.29
CA ASP A 160 -10.81 9.78 2.04
C ASP A 160 -9.81 10.91 2.33
N SER A 161 -8.60 10.82 1.74
CA SER A 161 -7.49 11.72 1.98
C SER A 161 -7.07 11.76 3.45
N VAL A 162 -7.15 10.64 4.14
CA VAL A 162 -6.72 10.50 5.54
C VAL A 162 -5.39 9.78 5.59
N VAL A 163 -4.47 10.26 6.43
CA VAL A 163 -3.18 9.60 6.65
C VAL A 163 -3.38 8.32 7.45
N ARG A 164 -3.06 7.19 6.83
CA ARG A 164 -3.18 5.84 7.41
C ARG A 164 -1.84 5.25 7.84
N CYS A 165 -0.74 5.84 7.40
CA CYS A 165 0.60 5.51 7.85
C CYS A 165 1.47 6.76 7.83
N LYS A 166 2.30 6.93 8.85
CA LYS A 166 3.40 7.92 8.87
C LYS A 166 4.57 7.29 9.61
N LEU A 167 5.49 6.68 8.87
CA LEU A 167 6.53 5.83 9.42
C LEU A 167 7.93 6.29 8.95
N PRO A 168 8.90 6.48 9.87
CA PRO A 168 10.27 6.75 9.46
C PRO A 168 10.86 5.58 8.68
N ILE A 169 11.72 5.86 7.70
CA ILE A 169 12.49 4.84 6.97
C ILE A 169 13.95 4.94 7.44
N ARG A 170 14.53 3.81 7.87
CA ARG A 170 15.96 3.69 8.15
C ARG A 170 16.71 3.39 6.86
N ILE A 171 17.43 4.39 6.37
CA ILE A 171 18.29 4.32 5.20
C ILE A 171 19.72 4.61 5.64
N GLY A 172 20.66 3.78 5.22
CA GLY A 172 22.08 3.93 5.50
C GLY A 172 22.52 3.49 6.92
N PRO A 173 23.83 3.54 7.19
CA PRO A 173 24.43 3.04 8.43
C PRO A 173 24.29 3.99 9.62
N TYR A 174 24.01 5.27 9.39
CA TYR A 174 23.90 6.29 10.42
C TYR A 174 22.47 6.84 10.41
N TYR A 175 21.67 6.39 11.39
CA TYR A 175 20.30 6.86 11.53
C TYR A 175 20.15 7.83 12.70
N GLY A 176 19.42 8.91 12.45
CA GLY A 176 19.08 9.90 13.48
C GLY A 176 18.06 9.36 14.48
N PRO A 177 17.83 10.05 15.61
CA PRO A 177 16.86 9.64 16.63
C PRO A 177 15.45 9.38 16.07
N HIS A 178 15.03 10.15 15.07
CA HIS A 178 13.73 10.01 14.42
C HIS A 178 13.54 8.66 13.72
N GLN A 179 14.61 8.00 13.26
CA GLN A 179 14.52 6.71 12.55
C GLN A 179 14.68 5.51 13.49
N LYS A 180 14.90 5.71 14.80
CA LYS A 180 15.10 4.62 15.77
C LYS A 180 13.99 3.56 15.71
N PHE A 181 12.75 4.02 15.53
CA PHE A 181 11.55 3.19 15.43
C PHE A 181 11.03 3.04 13.99
N GLY A 182 11.84 3.44 13.00
CA GLY A 182 11.50 3.32 11.59
C GLY A 182 11.62 1.90 11.06
N VAL A 183 11.03 1.66 9.90
CA VAL A 183 11.23 0.42 9.13
C VAL A 183 12.59 0.44 8.44
N SER A 184 13.30 -0.69 8.41
CA SER A 184 14.54 -0.77 7.64
C SER A 184 14.25 -0.95 6.16
N LEU A 185 15.14 -0.47 5.29
CA LEU A 185 14.98 -0.61 3.84
C LEU A 185 14.70 -2.07 3.40
N PRO A 186 15.36 -3.12 3.95
CA PRO A 186 15.03 -4.52 3.61
C PRO A 186 13.65 -4.99 4.07
N GLN A 187 13.06 -4.33 5.08
CA GLN A 187 11.72 -4.65 5.60
C GLN A 187 10.62 -3.81 4.95
N LEU A 188 10.99 -2.75 4.21
CA LEU A 188 10.05 -1.79 3.65
C LEU A 188 9.11 -2.43 2.64
N GLN A 189 9.61 -3.35 1.79
CA GLN A 189 8.78 -4.04 0.80
C GLN A 189 7.64 -4.85 1.46
N GLY A 190 7.94 -5.64 2.49
CA GLY A 190 6.90 -6.41 3.19
C GLY A 190 5.83 -5.52 3.82
N LEU A 191 6.21 -4.33 4.31
CA LEU A 191 5.24 -3.36 4.82
C LEU A 191 4.35 -2.80 3.70
N ILE A 192 4.93 -2.48 2.54
CA ILE A 192 4.18 -2.00 1.36
C ILE A 192 3.17 -3.07 0.93
N ASP A 193 3.61 -4.32 0.81
CA ASP A 193 2.75 -5.44 0.43
C ASP A 193 1.58 -5.62 1.41
N GLU A 194 1.85 -5.56 2.72
CA GLU A 194 0.81 -5.65 3.75
C GLU A 194 -0.24 -4.51 3.64
N PHE A 195 0.20 -3.28 3.34
CA PHE A 195 -0.72 -2.16 3.11
C PHE A 195 -1.53 -2.34 1.83
N LEU A 196 -0.90 -2.73 0.72
CA LEU A 196 -1.58 -2.97 -0.54
C LEU A 196 -2.64 -4.07 -0.39
N ASP A 197 -2.27 -5.21 0.20
CA ASP A 197 -3.19 -6.33 0.46
C ASP A 197 -4.37 -5.90 1.33
N PHE A 198 -4.10 -5.13 2.39
CA PHE A 198 -5.14 -4.62 3.28
C PHE A 198 -6.15 -3.73 2.53
N PHE A 199 -5.69 -2.78 1.71
CA PHE A 199 -6.60 -1.85 1.01
C PHE A 199 -7.28 -2.46 -0.22
N MET A 200 -6.65 -3.42 -0.91
CA MET A 200 -7.26 -4.12 -2.04
C MET A 200 -8.39 -5.05 -1.61
N GLU A 201 -8.19 -5.80 -0.53
CA GLU A 201 -9.20 -6.76 -0.07
C GLU A 201 -10.40 -6.11 0.61
N HIS A 202 -10.21 -4.97 1.27
CA HIS A 202 -11.26 -4.41 2.11
C HIS A 202 -12.23 -3.49 1.38
N LYS A 203 -12.00 -3.11 0.10
CA LYS A 203 -12.78 -2.07 -0.63
C LYS A 203 -13.34 -1.05 0.36
N ILE A 204 -12.46 -0.48 1.20
CA ILE A 204 -12.89 0.25 2.39
C ILE A 204 -13.67 1.47 1.90
N THR A 205 -14.98 1.33 1.87
CA THR A 205 -15.90 2.45 1.83
C THR A 205 -16.12 2.73 3.30
N ILE A 206 -15.35 3.65 3.88
CA ILE A 206 -15.67 4.12 5.23
C ILE A 206 -17.01 4.85 5.06
N LEU A 207 -18.09 4.17 5.46
CA LEU A 207 -19.41 4.76 5.47
C LEU A 207 -19.39 5.92 6.48
N MET A 208 -19.40 7.15 5.93
CA MET A 208 -19.65 8.39 6.67
C MET A 208 -21.02 8.38 7.34
#